data_AF-A0A0C1EDY2-F1
#
_entry.id   AF-A0A0C1EDY2-F1
#
_cell.length_a   1.000
_cell.length_b   1.000
_cell.length_c   1.000
_cell.angle_alpha   90.00
_cell.angle_beta   90.00
_cell.angle_gamma   90.00
#
_symmetry.space_group_name_H-M   'P 1'
#
loop_
_entity.id
_entity.type
_entity.pdbx_description
1 polymer ?
#
loop_
_entity_poly.entity_id
_entity_poly.type
_entity_poly.pdbx_seq_one_letter_code
_entity_poly.pdbx_strand_id
1 'polypeptide(L)'
;MTFEKVDHTLEEHVQKLIASDESHLTQQASHLTSQELIYALSLLGEGKEEFWKQKTRALINGLFSRQSLEQAGHALNVEQLLDLFQHRQILETKELWKISPIIVGIRPSVFRELLTKATPHELQIFKQEGMTEPVQHHITLLTQDLLYEIDDLLSHSFHLEMEINSLDVSAASDDLNAFIDRIQRTSQKFQGFLNLLNALLEITWNTSRIDLIEKLTFAKTSIQKVINQLGQPGDDNAPQTGLFAKVVHHFENIFKPEHALITLENFDEDIPVLEALTKFSMWYVVDYWELGLLPNVKQREQLNLDPTIYSEKECLDYREQLLKEISQNLENKGLRTVRDLKKHRIFSKKALLDYLHS
;
A
#
# COMPACT_ATOMS: atom_id res chain seq x y z
N MET A 1 1.61 -27.21 -4.02
CA MET A 1 1.37 -28.64 -3.76
C MET A 1 0.36 -29.11 -4.77
N THR A 2 0.77 -29.94 -5.72
CA THR A 2 -0.13 -30.72 -6.58
C THR A 2 -0.86 -31.71 -5.69
N PHE A 3 -2.19 -31.60 -5.60
CA PHE A 3 -3.03 -32.61 -4.97
C PHE A 3 -2.90 -33.88 -5.82
N GLU A 4 -2.03 -34.80 -5.40
CA GLU A 4 -2.12 -36.20 -5.82
C GLU A 4 -3.55 -36.67 -5.54
N LYS A 5 -4.12 -37.46 -6.46
CA LYS A 5 -5.51 -37.96 -6.40
C LYS A 5 -5.84 -38.40 -4.98
N VAL A 6 -6.65 -37.60 -4.29
CA VAL A 6 -7.19 -37.95 -2.98
C VAL A 6 -7.99 -39.22 -3.17
N ASP A 7 -7.68 -40.26 -2.39
CA ASP A 7 -8.42 -41.52 -2.40
C ASP A 7 -9.89 -41.20 -2.07
N HIS A 8 -10.83 -41.55 -2.95
CA HIS A 8 -12.25 -41.26 -2.75
C HIS A 8 -12.78 -41.80 -1.40
N THR A 9 -12.15 -42.85 -0.86
CA THR A 9 -12.49 -43.40 0.45
C THR A 9 -12.11 -42.48 1.62
N LEU A 10 -10.98 -41.78 1.52
CA LEU A 10 -10.52 -40.80 2.50
C LEU A 10 -11.45 -39.59 2.53
N GLU A 11 -11.82 -39.08 1.35
CA GLU A 11 -12.67 -37.91 1.23
C GLU A 11 -14.06 -38.15 1.83
N GLU A 12 -14.72 -39.26 1.47
CA GLU A 12 -16.01 -39.62 2.03
C GLU A 12 -15.97 -39.83 3.55
N HIS A 13 -14.90 -40.45 4.06
CA HIS A 13 -14.73 -40.68 5.49
C HIS A 13 -14.62 -39.34 6.26
N VAL A 14 -13.74 -38.45 5.81
CA VAL A 14 -13.48 -37.17 6.46
C VAL A 14 -14.69 -36.23 6.35
N GLN A 15 -15.41 -36.21 5.23
CA GLN A 15 -16.64 -35.43 5.10
C GLN A 15 -17.74 -35.91 6.06
N LYS A 16 -17.93 -37.24 6.19
CA LYS A 16 -18.87 -37.80 7.17
C LYS A 16 -18.47 -37.43 8.61
N LEU A 17 -17.17 -37.46 8.90
CA LEU A 17 -16.66 -37.06 10.20
C LEU A 17 -16.92 -35.58 10.48
N ILE A 18 -16.60 -34.69 9.53
CA ILE A 18 -16.87 -33.24 9.67
C ILE A 18 -18.36 -32.99 9.84
N ALA A 19 -19.23 -33.72 9.16
CA ALA A 19 -20.68 -33.58 9.29
C ALA A 19 -21.22 -34.01 10.67
N SER A 20 -20.45 -34.75 11.47
CA SER A 20 -20.85 -35.19 12.81
C SER A 20 -20.86 -34.03 13.82
N ASP A 21 -21.49 -34.28 14.97
CA ASP A 21 -21.53 -33.30 16.06
C ASP A 21 -20.14 -33.12 16.73
N GLU A 22 -20.01 -32.06 17.53
CA GLU A 22 -18.76 -31.69 18.19
C GLU A 22 -18.24 -32.79 19.14
N SER A 23 -19.14 -33.52 19.81
CA SER A 23 -18.75 -34.54 20.78
C SER A 23 -18.14 -35.75 20.08
N HIS A 24 -18.79 -36.19 19.01
CA HIS A 24 -18.29 -37.27 18.16
C HIS A 24 -16.97 -36.89 17.49
N LEU A 25 -16.87 -35.67 16.96
CA LEU A 25 -15.65 -35.15 16.35
C LEU A 25 -14.48 -35.13 17.34
N THR A 26 -14.73 -34.70 18.58
CA THR A 26 -13.72 -34.70 19.66
C THR A 26 -13.26 -36.12 20.00
N GLN A 27 -14.17 -37.09 20.09
CA GLN A 27 -13.82 -38.48 20.41
C GLN A 27 -12.98 -39.12 19.30
N GLN A 28 -13.32 -38.87 18.04
CA GLN A 28 -12.66 -39.47 16.88
C GLN A 28 -11.32 -38.81 16.53
N ALA A 29 -11.08 -37.55 16.92
CA ALA A 29 -9.88 -36.80 16.52
C ALA A 29 -8.57 -37.53 16.85
N SER A 30 -8.50 -38.21 18.01
CA SER A 30 -7.31 -38.95 18.44
C SER A 30 -6.99 -40.19 17.59
N HIS A 31 -7.96 -40.67 16.81
CA HIS A 31 -7.83 -41.85 15.95
C HIS A 31 -7.49 -41.50 14.50
N LEU A 32 -7.50 -40.21 14.14
CA LEU A 32 -7.18 -39.77 12.79
C LEU A 32 -5.71 -39.99 12.47
N THR A 33 -5.47 -40.54 11.30
CA THR A 33 -4.15 -40.50 10.67
C THR A 33 -3.76 -39.06 10.35
N SER A 34 -2.47 -38.84 10.14
CA SER A 34 -1.93 -37.52 9.79
C SER A 34 -2.57 -36.94 8.52
N GLN A 35 -2.83 -37.79 7.51
CA GLN A 35 -3.46 -37.37 6.26
C GLN A 35 -4.92 -36.99 6.47
N GLU A 36 -5.68 -37.79 7.24
CA GLU A 36 -7.07 -37.49 7.59
C GLU A 36 -7.20 -36.18 8.37
N LEU A 37 -6.33 -35.96 9.36
CA LEU A 37 -6.33 -34.74 10.16
C LEU A 37 -6.03 -33.50 9.31
N ILE A 38 -4.99 -33.54 8.47
CA ILE A 38 -4.63 -32.43 7.59
C ILE A 38 -5.77 -32.14 6.61
N TYR A 39 -6.34 -33.19 6.00
CA TYR A 39 -7.44 -33.04 5.07
C TYR A 39 -8.68 -32.48 5.75
N ALA A 40 -9.03 -32.97 6.95
CA ALA A 40 -10.17 -32.50 7.73
C ALA A 40 -10.04 -31.00 8.06
N LEU A 41 -8.88 -30.59 8.56
CA LEU A 41 -8.61 -29.18 8.89
C LEU A 41 -8.62 -28.29 7.66
N SER A 42 -8.25 -28.80 6.47
CA SER A 42 -8.29 -28.05 5.22
C SER A 42 -9.71 -27.79 4.69
N LEU A 43 -10.64 -28.69 5.01
CA LEU A 43 -12.06 -28.56 4.67
C LEU A 43 -12.79 -27.63 5.64
N LEU A 44 -12.31 -27.54 6.88
CA LEU A 44 -12.78 -26.55 7.85
C LEU A 44 -12.16 -25.20 7.54
N GLY A 45 -12.97 -24.18 7.30
CA GLY A 45 -12.48 -22.83 7.05
C GLY A 45 -13.61 -21.87 6.74
N GLU A 46 -13.32 -20.58 6.82
CA GLU A 46 -14.29 -19.54 6.49
C GLU A 46 -14.82 -19.73 5.06
N GLY A 47 -16.14 -19.71 4.93
CA GLY A 47 -16.84 -19.93 3.66
C GLY A 47 -16.90 -21.38 3.17
N LYS A 48 -16.30 -22.35 3.87
CA LYS A 48 -16.35 -23.78 3.51
C LYS A 48 -17.37 -24.59 4.31
N GLU A 49 -17.52 -24.26 5.59
CA GLU A 49 -18.40 -24.97 6.53
C GLU A 49 -19.06 -23.98 7.50
N GLU A 50 -20.37 -24.09 7.72
CA GLU A 50 -21.16 -23.13 8.50
C GLU A 50 -20.70 -23.02 9.97
N PHE A 51 -20.25 -24.14 10.55
CA PHE A 51 -19.80 -24.25 11.94
C PHE A 51 -18.30 -24.56 12.07
N TRP A 52 -17.51 -24.04 11.13
CA TRP A 52 -16.08 -24.39 11.03
C TRP A 52 -15.29 -24.08 12.32
N LYS A 53 -15.63 -23.00 13.03
CA LYS A 53 -14.97 -22.59 14.28
C LYS A 53 -15.15 -23.63 15.37
N GLN A 54 -16.40 -24.02 15.63
CA GLN A 54 -16.73 -25.04 16.63
C GLN A 54 -16.07 -26.38 16.29
N LYS A 55 -16.16 -26.80 15.02
CA LYS A 55 -15.58 -28.07 14.55
C LYS A 55 -14.06 -28.09 14.61
N THR A 56 -13.40 -27.00 14.26
CA THR A 56 -11.93 -26.87 14.39
C THR A 56 -11.53 -27.04 15.85
N ARG A 57 -12.21 -26.36 16.78
CA ARG A 57 -11.94 -26.48 18.22
C ARG A 57 -12.17 -27.90 18.73
N ALA A 58 -13.28 -28.53 18.34
CA ALA A 58 -13.59 -29.92 18.72
C ALA A 58 -12.50 -30.91 18.25
N LEU A 59 -12.00 -30.77 17.02
CA LEU A 59 -10.86 -31.56 16.56
C LEU A 59 -9.63 -31.35 17.44
N ILE A 60 -9.20 -30.11 17.66
CA ILE A 60 -8.02 -29.80 18.48
C ILE A 60 -8.18 -30.28 19.94
N ASN A 61 -9.39 -30.17 20.49
CA ASN A 61 -9.70 -30.64 21.84
C ASN A 61 -9.54 -32.17 21.95
N GLY A 62 -9.85 -32.91 20.90
CA GLY A 62 -9.70 -34.36 20.86
C GLY A 62 -8.28 -34.86 20.60
N LEU A 63 -7.31 -33.97 20.31
CA LEU A 63 -5.91 -34.35 20.10
C LEU A 63 -5.15 -34.38 21.43
N PHE A 64 -4.52 -35.52 21.72
CA PHE A 64 -3.74 -35.73 22.95
C PHE A 64 -2.25 -35.99 22.71
N SER A 65 -1.84 -36.23 21.47
CA SER A 65 -0.44 -36.47 21.13
C SER A 65 0.23 -35.18 20.64
N ARG A 66 1.49 -34.99 21.04
CA ARG A 66 2.31 -33.87 20.56
C ARG A 66 2.43 -33.86 19.03
N GLN A 67 2.68 -35.03 18.44
CA GLN A 67 2.84 -35.17 16.99
C GLN A 67 1.57 -34.78 16.23
N SER A 68 0.40 -35.19 16.70
CA SER A 68 -0.88 -34.82 16.06
C SER A 68 -1.15 -33.31 16.16
N LEU A 69 -0.78 -32.68 17.27
CA LEU A 69 -0.92 -31.22 17.44
C LEU A 69 0.03 -30.43 16.53
N GLU A 70 1.26 -30.90 16.37
CA GLU A 70 2.22 -30.34 15.40
C GLU A 70 1.68 -30.46 13.96
N GLN A 71 1.10 -31.60 13.61
CA GLN A 71 0.46 -31.80 12.30
C GLN A 71 -0.75 -30.90 12.10
N ALA A 72 -1.55 -30.69 13.16
CA ALA A 72 -2.64 -29.73 13.12
C ALA A 72 -2.12 -28.31 12.88
N GLY A 73 -1.09 -27.88 13.62
CA GLY A 73 -0.44 -26.58 13.44
C GLY A 73 0.03 -26.33 12.00
N HIS A 74 0.48 -27.37 11.30
CA HIS A 74 0.88 -27.29 9.90
C HIS A 74 -0.30 -27.06 8.94
N ALA A 75 -1.45 -27.68 9.24
CA ALA A 75 -2.64 -27.67 8.38
C ALA A 75 -3.54 -26.45 8.57
N LEU A 76 -3.57 -25.90 9.79
CA LEU A 76 -4.43 -24.77 10.13
C LEU A 76 -4.07 -23.53 9.31
N ASN A 77 -5.09 -22.81 8.85
CA ASN A 77 -4.95 -21.50 8.25
C ASN A 77 -4.96 -20.37 9.31
N VAL A 78 -4.71 -19.13 8.86
CA VAL A 78 -4.59 -17.98 9.75
C VAL A 78 -5.87 -17.72 10.55
N GLU A 79 -7.03 -17.74 9.90
CA GLU A 79 -8.31 -17.48 10.56
C GLU A 79 -8.64 -18.56 11.61
N GLN A 80 -8.29 -19.81 11.33
CA GLN A 80 -8.42 -20.91 12.30
C GLN A 80 -7.50 -20.74 13.50
N LEU A 81 -6.24 -20.33 13.28
CA LEU A 81 -5.29 -20.10 14.37
C LEU A 81 -5.71 -18.90 15.22
N LEU A 82 -6.15 -17.79 14.61
CA LEU A 82 -6.69 -16.63 15.34
C LEU A 82 -7.90 -17.03 16.19
N ASP A 83 -8.84 -17.79 15.62
CA ASP A 83 -10.02 -18.26 16.35
C ASP A 83 -9.67 -19.18 17.54
N LEU A 84 -8.72 -20.10 17.34
CA LEU A 84 -8.21 -20.97 18.41
C LEU A 84 -7.54 -20.16 19.53
N PHE A 85 -6.75 -19.15 19.16
CA PHE A 85 -6.00 -18.29 20.07
C PHE A 85 -6.88 -17.26 20.79
N GLN A 86 -8.00 -16.86 20.21
CA GLN A 86 -8.98 -15.99 20.87
C GLN A 86 -9.77 -16.75 21.94
N HIS A 87 -9.95 -18.06 21.78
CA HIS A 87 -10.87 -18.82 22.61
C HIS A 87 -10.30 -19.12 24.00
N ARG A 88 -10.88 -18.44 25.00
CA ARG A 88 -10.48 -18.52 26.42
C ARG A 88 -10.35 -19.94 26.97
N GLN A 89 -11.10 -20.91 26.46
CA GLN A 89 -11.00 -22.28 26.96
C GLN A 89 -9.61 -22.87 26.75
N ILE A 90 -8.88 -22.60 25.67
CA ILE A 90 -7.52 -23.15 25.55
C ILE A 90 -6.56 -22.43 26.51
N LEU A 91 -6.78 -21.12 26.70
CA LEU A 91 -5.94 -20.24 27.51
C LEU A 91 -6.11 -20.38 29.03
N GLU A 92 -7.35 -20.59 29.47
CA GLU A 92 -7.74 -20.55 30.88
C GLU A 92 -7.97 -21.96 31.47
N THR A 93 -7.76 -23.02 30.68
CA THR A 93 -7.98 -24.42 31.14
C THR A 93 -6.68 -25.24 31.23
N LYS A 94 -6.83 -26.52 31.60
CA LYS A 94 -5.78 -27.54 31.61
C LYS A 94 -5.22 -27.87 30.21
N GLU A 95 -5.70 -27.25 29.13
CA GLU A 95 -5.30 -27.55 27.76
C GLU A 95 -4.21 -26.63 27.19
N LEU A 96 -3.68 -25.67 27.98
CA LEU A 96 -2.64 -24.75 27.54
C LEU A 96 -1.41 -25.45 26.95
N TRP A 97 -1.09 -26.66 27.42
CA TRP A 97 0.02 -27.47 26.92
C TRP A 97 -0.07 -27.80 25.42
N LYS A 98 -1.26 -27.68 24.81
CA LYS A 98 -1.48 -27.91 23.37
C LYS A 98 -0.95 -26.78 22.49
N ILE A 99 -0.79 -25.57 23.03
CA ILE A 99 -0.38 -24.39 22.28
C ILE A 99 1.03 -24.56 21.70
N SER A 100 2.00 -24.92 22.55
CA SER A 100 3.40 -25.00 22.12
C SER A 100 3.62 -25.98 20.95
N PRO A 101 3.09 -27.23 20.98
CA PRO A 101 3.12 -28.13 19.83
C PRO A 101 2.42 -27.59 18.57
N ILE A 102 1.29 -26.89 18.72
CA ILE A 102 0.63 -26.25 17.56
C ILE A 102 1.58 -25.21 16.95
N ILE A 103 2.20 -24.35 17.77
CA ILE A 103 3.15 -23.32 17.31
C ILE A 103 4.34 -23.95 16.57
N VAL A 104 4.88 -25.08 17.05
CA VAL A 104 5.95 -25.83 16.35
C VAL A 104 5.53 -26.15 14.91
N GLY A 105 4.28 -26.57 14.71
CA GLY A 105 3.77 -26.96 13.40
C GLY A 105 3.48 -25.81 12.44
N ILE A 106 3.29 -24.58 12.95
CA ILE A 106 2.90 -23.42 12.13
C ILE A 106 3.97 -23.16 11.07
N ARG A 107 3.54 -22.96 9.82
CA ARG A 107 4.44 -22.59 8.72
C ARG A 107 4.93 -21.14 8.92
N PRO A 108 6.20 -20.81 8.63
CA PRO A 108 6.72 -19.44 8.80
C PRO A 108 5.90 -18.35 8.10
N SER A 109 5.36 -18.65 6.91
CA SER A 109 4.48 -17.72 6.18
C SER A 109 3.15 -17.46 6.90
N VAL A 110 2.57 -18.50 7.50
CA VAL A 110 1.34 -18.41 8.32
C VAL A 110 1.63 -17.65 9.61
N PHE A 111 2.78 -17.90 10.25
CA PHE A 111 3.20 -17.14 11.43
C PHE A 111 3.36 -15.64 11.11
N ARG A 112 4.00 -15.30 9.99
CA ARG A 112 4.11 -13.91 9.53
C ARG A 112 2.73 -13.28 9.31
N GLU A 113 1.84 -13.95 8.59
CA GLU A 113 0.50 -13.43 8.31
C GLU A 113 -0.34 -13.28 9.60
N LEU A 114 -0.22 -14.23 10.54
CA LEU A 114 -0.82 -14.14 11.87
C LEU A 114 -0.42 -12.85 12.56
N LEU A 115 0.88 -12.52 12.61
CA LEU A 115 1.35 -11.29 13.27
C LEU A 115 0.81 -10.01 12.60
N THR A 116 0.51 -10.05 11.30
CA THR A 116 -0.07 -8.88 10.60
C THR A 116 -1.55 -8.68 10.86
N LYS A 117 -2.29 -9.76 11.17
CA LYS A 117 -3.74 -9.74 11.39
C LYS A 117 -4.16 -9.78 12.86
N ALA A 118 -3.29 -10.29 13.73
CA ALA A 118 -3.60 -10.51 15.13
C ALA A 118 -3.89 -9.20 15.87
N THR A 119 -4.97 -9.20 16.63
CA THR A 119 -5.30 -8.16 17.60
C THR A 119 -4.34 -8.19 18.80
N PRO A 120 -4.23 -7.10 19.57
CA PRO A 120 -3.42 -7.08 20.79
C PRO A 120 -3.77 -8.18 21.81
N HIS A 121 -5.02 -8.67 21.79
CA HIS A 121 -5.47 -9.78 22.62
C HIS A 121 -4.92 -11.12 22.11
N GLU A 122 -5.01 -11.41 20.81
CA GLU A 122 -4.49 -12.64 20.21
C GLU A 122 -2.96 -12.74 20.31
N LEU A 123 -2.26 -11.60 20.23
CA LEU A 123 -0.82 -11.55 20.44
C LEU A 123 -0.38 -11.96 21.87
N GLN A 124 -1.28 -11.95 22.86
CA GLN A 124 -0.93 -12.33 24.24
C GLN A 124 -0.45 -13.77 24.34
N ILE A 125 -0.98 -14.69 23.52
CA ILE A 125 -0.51 -16.08 23.51
C ILE A 125 0.95 -16.16 23.15
N PHE A 126 1.35 -15.47 22.09
CA PHE A 126 2.74 -15.48 21.66
C PHE A 126 3.65 -14.81 22.69
N LYS A 127 3.17 -13.81 23.43
CA LYS A 127 3.92 -13.21 24.54
C LYS A 127 4.12 -14.18 25.70
N GLN A 128 3.07 -14.92 26.07
CA GLN A 128 3.13 -15.95 27.12
C GLN A 128 4.09 -17.09 26.72
N GLU A 129 4.03 -17.50 25.46
CA GLU A 129 4.89 -18.52 24.88
C GLU A 129 6.26 -17.97 24.41
N GLY A 130 6.56 -16.68 24.58
CA GLY A 130 7.78 -16.04 24.08
C GLY A 130 9.06 -16.65 24.65
N MET A 131 8.99 -17.20 25.86
CA MET A 131 10.10 -17.92 26.51
C MET A 131 10.35 -19.31 25.93
N THR A 132 9.44 -19.83 25.09
CA THR A 132 9.55 -21.18 24.53
C THR A 132 10.34 -21.19 23.24
N GLU A 133 11.02 -22.31 22.99
CA GLU A 133 11.82 -22.52 21.77
C GLU A 133 11.00 -22.36 20.48
N PRO A 134 9.75 -22.85 20.35
CA PRO A 134 9.00 -22.75 19.11
C PRO A 134 8.73 -21.30 18.67
N VAL A 135 8.36 -20.44 19.62
CA VAL A 135 8.15 -19.01 19.32
C VAL A 135 9.48 -18.34 19.00
N GLN A 136 10.54 -18.61 19.76
CA GLN A 136 11.86 -18.04 19.49
C GLN A 136 12.42 -18.46 18.13
N HIS A 137 12.18 -19.70 17.72
CA HIS A 137 12.56 -20.22 16.41
C HIS A 137 11.87 -19.42 15.29
N HIS A 138 10.54 -19.27 15.37
CA HIS A 138 9.78 -18.48 14.39
C HIS A 138 10.19 -17.01 14.34
N ILE A 139 10.43 -16.40 15.50
CA ILE A 139 10.95 -15.02 15.57
C ILE A 139 12.33 -14.95 14.91
N THR A 140 13.21 -15.92 15.15
CA THR A 140 14.56 -15.93 14.58
C THR A 140 14.53 -16.04 13.06
N LEU A 141 13.75 -16.98 12.52
CA LEU A 141 13.58 -17.14 11.07
C LEU A 141 12.99 -15.88 10.43
N LEU A 142 11.88 -15.39 10.99
CA LEU A 142 11.22 -14.21 10.46
C LEU A 142 12.11 -12.97 10.56
N THR A 143 12.91 -12.82 11.62
CA THR A 143 13.85 -11.69 11.74
C THR A 143 14.89 -11.72 10.62
N GLN A 144 15.41 -12.89 10.26
CA GLN A 144 16.37 -13.01 9.15
C GLN A 144 15.73 -12.60 7.83
N ASP A 145 14.55 -13.15 7.52
CA ASP A 145 13.80 -12.83 6.30
C ASP A 145 13.48 -11.32 6.23
N LEU A 146 13.03 -10.73 7.33
CA LEU A 146 12.71 -9.32 7.40
C LEU A 146 13.94 -8.43 7.19
N LEU A 147 15.11 -8.80 7.71
CA LEU A 147 16.33 -8.00 7.50
C LEU A 147 16.72 -7.96 6.02
N TYR A 148 16.61 -9.09 5.31
CA TYR A 148 16.85 -9.12 3.86
C TYR A 148 15.84 -8.27 3.08
N GLU A 149 14.55 -8.36 3.42
CA GLU A 149 13.52 -7.55 2.77
C GLU A 149 13.67 -6.05 3.07
N ILE A 150 14.16 -5.69 4.27
CA ILE A 150 14.44 -4.31 4.63
C ILE A 150 15.55 -3.76 3.74
N ASP A 151 16.65 -4.49 3.54
CA ASP A 151 17.75 -4.03 2.68
C ASP A 151 17.26 -3.74 1.25
N ASP A 152 16.43 -4.63 0.69
CA ASP A 152 15.80 -4.44 -0.62
C ASP A 152 14.88 -3.20 -0.65
N LEU A 153 14.05 -3.01 0.37
CA LEU A 153 13.19 -1.83 0.49
C LEU A 153 13.99 -0.53 0.61
N LEU A 154 15.09 -0.54 1.36
CA LEU A 154 15.99 0.61 1.50
C LEU A 154 16.63 0.98 0.16
N SER A 155 17.10 -0.02 -0.62
CA SER A 155 17.60 0.19 -1.97
C SER A 155 16.53 0.79 -2.89
N HIS A 156 15.30 0.27 -2.86
CA HIS A 156 14.19 0.82 -3.64
C HIS A 156 13.89 2.29 -3.27
N SER A 157 13.88 2.63 -1.98
CA SER A 157 13.68 4.01 -1.53
C SER A 157 14.81 4.94 -2.00
N PHE A 158 16.05 4.47 -1.96
CA PHE A 158 17.20 5.23 -2.45
C PHE A 158 17.10 5.48 -3.97
N HIS A 159 16.74 4.46 -4.75
CA HIS A 159 16.54 4.61 -6.19
C HIS A 159 15.42 5.59 -6.53
N LEU A 160 14.31 5.54 -5.78
CA LEU A 160 13.21 6.50 -5.94
C LEU A 160 13.69 7.93 -5.69
N GLU A 161 14.49 8.17 -4.64
CA GLU A 161 15.07 9.50 -4.40
C GLU A 161 16.01 9.94 -5.53
N MET A 162 16.88 9.04 -6.02
CA MET A 162 17.78 9.35 -7.12
C MET A 162 17.02 9.71 -8.40
N GLU A 163 15.95 8.98 -8.71
CA GLU A 163 15.09 9.25 -9.85
C GLU A 163 14.47 10.64 -9.76
N ILE A 164 13.92 10.99 -8.58
CA ILE A 164 13.36 12.32 -8.30
C ILE A 164 14.41 13.43 -8.48
N ASN A 165 15.65 13.20 -8.01
CA ASN A 165 16.74 14.18 -8.17
C ASN A 165 17.19 14.37 -9.61
N SER A 166 17.09 13.32 -10.42
CA SER A 166 17.47 13.32 -11.84
C SER A 166 16.35 13.79 -12.76
N LEU A 167 15.17 14.12 -12.21
CA LEU A 167 13.98 14.42 -12.99
C LEU A 167 14.18 15.72 -13.79
N ASP A 168 14.28 15.57 -15.11
CA ASP A 168 14.23 16.69 -16.05
C ASP A 168 12.77 17.05 -16.30
N VAL A 169 12.34 18.11 -15.61
CA VAL A 169 10.95 18.56 -15.56
C VAL A 169 10.44 19.02 -16.92
N SER A 170 11.34 19.42 -17.82
CA SER A 170 11.02 19.82 -19.20
C SER A 170 10.58 18.64 -20.08
N ALA A 171 11.02 17.42 -19.75
CA ALA A 171 10.70 16.20 -20.48
C ALA A 171 9.64 15.32 -19.77
N ALA A 172 9.49 15.45 -18.45
CA ALA A 172 8.72 14.53 -17.60
C ALA A 172 7.32 15.04 -17.19
N SER A 173 6.72 15.96 -17.95
CA SER A 173 5.50 16.68 -17.56
C SER A 173 4.26 15.77 -17.32
N ASP A 174 4.30 14.51 -17.73
CA ASP A 174 3.21 13.53 -17.55
C ASP A 174 3.29 12.70 -16.25
N ASP A 175 4.33 12.86 -15.41
CA ASP A 175 4.68 11.88 -14.38
C ASP A 175 4.43 12.27 -12.92
N LEU A 176 4.01 13.50 -12.57
CA LEU A 176 3.87 13.91 -11.15
C LEU A 176 2.97 12.96 -10.36
N ASN A 177 1.76 12.70 -10.85
CA ASN A 177 0.81 11.81 -10.15
C ASN A 177 1.35 10.37 -10.08
N ALA A 178 2.09 9.92 -11.09
CA ALA A 178 2.75 8.61 -11.06
C ALA A 178 3.84 8.55 -9.99
N PHE A 179 4.64 9.61 -9.82
CA PHE A 179 5.62 9.72 -8.73
C PHE A 179 4.95 9.75 -7.36
N ILE A 180 3.89 10.56 -7.19
CA ILE A 180 3.12 10.63 -5.94
C ILE A 180 2.56 9.25 -5.59
N ASP A 181 1.92 8.56 -6.54
CA ASP A 181 1.38 7.21 -6.35
C ASP A 181 2.47 6.20 -5.99
N ARG A 182 3.66 6.29 -6.62
CA ARG A 182 4.80 5.42 -6.31
C ARG A 182 5.34 5.66 -4.91
N ILE A 183 5.49 6.93 -4.49
CA ILE A 183 5.90 7.27 -3.12
C ILE A 183 4.84 6.76 -2.13
N GLN A 184 3.55 6.95 -2.42
CA GLN A 184 2.46 6.51 -1.54
C GLN A 184 2.41 4.98 -1.38
N ARG A 185 2.50 4.22 -2.48
CA ARG A 185 2.57 2.75 -2.43
C ARG A 185 3.80 2.28 -1.65
N THR A 186 4.93 2.96 -1.83
CA THR A 186 6.17 2.64 -1.11
C THR A 186 5.99 2.92 0.39
N SER A 187 5.45 4.07 0.76
CA SER A 187 5.13 4.44 2.15
C SER A 187 4.18 3.44 2.82
N GLN A 188 3.12 3.01 2.12
CA GLN A 188 2.20 1.97 2.62
C GLN A 188 2.91 0.63 2.87
N LYS A 189 3.80 0.21 1.98
CA LYS A 189 4.61 -1.00 2.19
C LYS A 189 5.49 -0.89 3.44
N PHE A 190 6.20 0.23 3.61
CA PHE A 190 7.01 0.49 4.80
C PHE A 190 6.17 0.53 6.08
N GLN A 191 4.97 1.12 6.05
CA GLN A 191 4.06 1.15 7.19
C GLN A 191 3.56 -0.26 7.58
N GLY A 192 3.23 -1.10 6.58
CA GLY A 192 2.89 -2.50 6.82
C GLY A 192 4.05 -3.26 7.48
N PHE A 193 5.27 -3.03 7.00
CA PHE A 193 6.49 -3.58 7.60
C PHE A 193 6.71 -3.11 9.04
N LEU A 194 6.50 -1.82 9.31
CA LEU A 194 6.63 -1.25 10.65
C LEU A 194 5.63 -1.87 11.62
N ASN A 195 4.38 -2.08 11.19
CA ASN A 195 3.36 -2.73 12.01
C ASN A 195 3.76 -4.17 12.37
N LEU A 196 4.26 -4.94 11.39
CA LEU A 196 4.78 -6.29 11.62
C LEU A 196 5.97 -6.29 12.59
N LEU A 197 6.93 -5.38 12.42
CA LEU A 197 8.07 -5.23 13.33
C LEU A 197 7.64 -4.88 14.75
N ASN A 198 6.62 -4.03 14.91
CA ASN A 198 6.07 -3.69 16.22
C ASN A 198 5.44 -4.91 16.90
N ALA A 199 4.61 -5.68 16.20
CA ALA A 199 4.01 -6.91 16.73
C ALA A 199 5.10 -7.93 17.13
N LEU A 200 6.11 -8.11 16.27
CA LEU A 200 7.21 -9.02 16.52
C LEU A 200 8.06 -8.59 17.72
N LEU A 201 8.37 -7.30 17.83
CA LEU A 201 9.07 -6.73 18.99
C LEU A 201 8.29 -6.95 20.29
N GLU A 202 6.97 -6.74 20.26
CA GLU A 202 6.09 -6.90 21.43
C GLU A 202 6.16 -8.32 22.00
N ILE A 203 6.26 -9.33 21.12
CA ILE A 203 6.49 -10.72 21.52
C ILE A 203 7.94 -10.91 21.99
N THR A 204 8.90 -10.40 21.23
CA THR A 204 10.33 -10.62 21.44
C THR A 204 10.81 -10.09 22.79
N TRP A 205 10.21 -9.03 23.33
CA TRP A 205 10.50 -8.56 24.70
C TRP A 205 10.32 -9.64 25.77
N ASN A 206 9.48 -10.65 25.51
CA ASN A 206 9.24 -11.78 26.40
C ASN A 206 10.07 -13.03 26.03
N THR A 207 11.16 -12.90 25.25
CA THR A 207 12.01 -14.04 24.82
C THR A 207 13.37 -14.14 25.54
N SER A 208 13.74 -13.14 26.36
CA SER A 208 15.09 -12.99 26.95
C SER A 208 16.24 -12.97 25.93
N ARG A 209 15.94 -12.90 24.63
CA ARG A 209 16.90 -12.87 23.53
C ARG A 209 17.24 -11.43 23.17
N ILE A 210 18.19 -10.86 23.90
CA ILE A 210 18.68 -9.48 23.70
C ILE A 210 19.13 -9.26 22.25
N ASP A 211 19.77 -10.26 21.64
CA ASP A 211 20.21 -10.21 20.24
C ASP A 211 19.07 -10.00 19.24
N LEU A 212 17.90 -10.61 19.48
CA LEU A 212 16.72 -10.43 18.62
C LEU A 212 16.09 -9.05 18.85
N ILE A 213 16.02 -8.61 20.11
CA ILE A 213 15.50 -7.28 20.48
C ILE A 213 16.32 -6.18 19.79
N GLU A 214 17.64 -6.27 19.83
CA GLU A 214 18.55 -5.30 19.20
C GLU A 214 18.36 -5.27 17.68
N LYS A 215 18.35 -6.44 17.02
CA LYS A 215 18.15 -6.54 15.56
C LYS A 215 16.81 -5.95 15.12
N LEU A 216 15.73 -6.29 15.81
CA LEU A 216 14.39 -5.79 15.48
C LEU A 216 14.23 -4.31 15.80
N THR A 217 14.87 -3.82 16.87
CA THR A 217 14.88 -2.38 17.20
C THR A 217 15.64 -1.58 16.16
N PHE A 218 16.79 -2.10 15.70
CA PHE A 218 17.55 -1.52 14.59
C PHE A 218 16.70 -1.49 13.32
N ALA A 219 16.12 -2.62 12.92
CA ALA A 219 15.21 -2.74 11.77
C ALA A 219 14.07 -1.71 11.83
N LYS A 220 13.37 -1.64 12.96
CA LYS A 220 12.30 -0.65 13.20
C LYS A 220 12.79 0.78 13.03
N THR A 221 13.95 1.10 13.59
CA THR A 221 14.52 2.45 13.52
C THR A 221 14.89 2.82 12.09
N SER A 222 15.48 1.90 11.33
CA SER A 222 15.81 2.10 9.91
C SER A 222 14.56 2.34 9.07
N ILE A 223 13.52 1.54 9.27
CA ILE A 223 12.23 1.69 8.58
C ILE A 223 11.56 3.02 8.93
N GLN A 224 11.55 3.40 10.21
CA GLN A 224 10.97 4.68 10.65
C GLN A 224 11.69 5.88 10.02
N LYS A 225 13.03 5.83 9.89
CA LYS A 225 13.80 6.88 9.21
C LYS A 225 13.38 7.03 7.75
N VAL A 226 13.18 5.93 7.05
CA VAL A 226 12.74 5.97 5.65
C VAL A 226 11.30 6.45 5.51
N ILE A 227 10.39 6.03 6.38
CA ILE A 227 9.02 6.57 6.40
C ILE A 227 9.06 8.10 6.56
N ASN A 228 9.88 8.60 7.48
CA ASN A 228 10.04 10.05 7.68
C ASN A 228 10.68 10.74 6.46
N GLN A 229 11.61 10.08 5.76
CA GLN A 229 12.24 10.59 4.54
C GLN A 229 11.26 10.62 3.36
N LEU A 230 10.41 9.60 3.21
CA LEU A 230 9.32 9.59 2.22
C LEU A 230 8.36 10.75 2.48
N GLY A 231 8.07 11.01 3.77
CA GLY A 231 7.23 12.11 4.21
C GLY A 231 5.74 11.87 3.99
N GLN A 232 4.97 12.94 4.03
CA GLN A 232 3.52 12.90 3.88
C GLN A 232 3.05 13.79 2.71
N PRO A 233 2.00 13.38 1.98
CA PRO A 233 1.30 14.29 1.10
C PRO A 233 0.67 15.37 1.97
N GLY A 234 0.86 16.64 1.60
CA GLY A 234 0.20 17.71 2.35
C GLY A 234 -1.28 17.79 2.01
N ASP A 235 -2.02 18.28 2.99
CA ASP A 235 -3.45 18.59 2.94
C ASP A 235 -3.65 20.07 3.29
N ASP A 236 -4.90 20.50 3.45
CA ASP A 236 -5.22 21.89 3.80
C ASP A 236 -4.69 22.32 5.19
N ASN A 237 -4.32 21.36 6.04
CA ASN A 237 -3.93 21.59 7.45
C ASN A 237 -2.43 21.36 7.72
N ALA A 238 -1.74 20.59 6.88
CA ALA A 238 -0.36 20.18 7.07
C ALA A 238 0.44 20.30 5.75
N PRO A 239 1.64 20.92 5.78
CA PRO A 239 2.47 21.02 4.61
C PRO A 239 2.99 19.64 4.18
N GLN A 240 3.22 19.49 2.87
CA GLN A 240 3.87 18.30 2.34
C GLN A 240 5.29 18.19 2.91
N THR A 241 5.78 16.97 3.12
CA THR A 241 7.13 16.74 3.67
C THR A 241 7.89 15.66 2.90
N GLY A 242 9.21 15.57 3.13
CA GLY A 242 10.04 14.49 2.58
C GLY A 242 10.11 14.47 1.05
N LEU A 243 10.12 13.25 0.48
CA LEU A 243 10.14 13.06 -0.97
C LEU A 243 8.90 13.61 -1.67
N PHE A 244 7.72 13.63 -1.02
CA PHE A 244 6.53 14.29 -1.59
C PHE A 244 6.79 15.77 -1.85
N ALA A 245 7.28 16.49 -0.84
CA ALA A 245 7.62 17.91 -0.98
C ALA A 245 8.71 18.12 -2.05
N LYS A 246 9.71 17.23 -2.08
CA LYS A 246 10.81 17.28 -3.05
C LYS A 246 10.31 17.17 -4.49
N VAL A 247 9.44 16.20 -4.77
CA VAL A 247 8.85 16.02 -6.11
C VAL A 247 8.05 17.26 -6.50
N VAL A 248 7.14 17.72 -5.65
CA VAL A 248 6.33 18.90 -5.96
C VAL A 248 7.21 20.12 -6.19
N HIS A 249 8.25 20.31 -5.37
CA HIS A 249 9.20 21.40 -5.57
C HIS A 249 9.96 21.30 -6.92
N HIS A 250 10.33 20.09 -7.36
CA HIS A 250 10.90 19.89 -8.69
C HIS A 250 9.91 20.34 -9.78
N PHE A 251 8.64 19.94 -9.70
CA PHE A 251 7.62 20.35 -10.69
C PHE A 251 7.28 21.85 -10.62
N GLU A 252 7.33 22.47 -9.44
CA GLU A 252 7.18 23.92 -9.30
C GLU A 252 8.31 24.71 -10.00
N ASN A 253 9.48 24.09 -10.19
CA ASN A 253 10.59 24.72 -10.90
C ASN A 253 10.31 24.94 -12.39
N ILE A 254 9.27 24.34 -12.99
CA ILE A 254 8.84 24.66 -14.38
C ILE A 254 8.55 26.15 -14.54
N PHE A 255 8.00 26.76 -13.49
CA PHE A 255 7.68 28.17 -13.49
C PHE A 255 8.90 29.04 -13.17
N LYS A 256 10.08 28.48 -12.86
CA LYS A 256 11.31 29.27 -12.68
C LYS A 256 11.94 29.61 -14.03
N PRO A 257 12.63 30.76 -14.15
CA PRO A 257 13.31 31.14 -15.40
C PRO A 257 14.51 30.22 -15.68
N GLU A 258 14.65 29.76 -16.93
CA GLU A 258 15.72 28.84 -17.36
C GLU A 258 17.10 29.51 -17.44
N HIS A 259 17.16 30.84 -17.51
CA HIS A 259 18.41 31.59 -17.58
C HIS A 259 18.38 32.83 -16.68
N ALA A 260 19.15 32.78 -15.59
CA ALA A 260 19.41 33.92 -14.70
C ALA A 260 20.28 35.03 -15.33
N LEU A 261 20.53 34.97 -16.65
CA LEU A 261 21.34 35.94 -17.35
C LEU A 261 20.42 36.80 -18.21
N ILE A 262 20.13 37.97 -17.64
CA ILE A 262 19.59 39.18 -18.27
C ILE A 262 18.05 39.29 -18.17
N THR A 263 17.67 40.24 -17.31
CA THR A 263 16.38 40.94 -17.14
C THR A 263 15.19 40.17 -16.57
N LEU A 264 14.90 40.48 -15.28
CA LEU A 264 13.58 40.78 -14.72
C LEU A 264 12.39 40.08 -15.37
N GLU A 265 12.12 38.84 -14.95
CA GLU A 265 10.76 38.32 -14.74
C GLU A 265 10.91 36.96 -14.06
N ASN A 266 10.98 36.98 -12.73
CA ASN A 266 10.58 35.80 -11.97
C ASN A 266 9.09 35.60 -12.29
N PHE A 267 8.64 34.39 -12.64
CA PHE A 267 7.21 34.10 -12.53
C PHE A 267 6.85 34.11 -11.05
N ASP A 268 6.51 35.30 -10.56
CA ASP A 268 5.89 35.50 -9.28
C ASP A 268 4.56 34.73 -9.25
N GLU A 269 4.11 34.38 -8.06
CA GLU A 269 2.85 33.69 -7.85
C GLU A 269 1.64 34.44 -8.43
N ASP A 270 1.79 35.74 -8.66
CA ASP A 270 0.75 36.63 -9.17
C ASP A 270 0.79 36.80 -10.71
N ILE A 271 1.73 36.17 -11.44
CA ILE A 271 1.75 36.22 -12.92
C ILE A 271 0.46 35.59 -13.49
N PRO A 272 -0.18 36.22 -14.49
CA PRO A 272 -1.36 35.67 -15.16
C PRO A 272 -1.14 34.25 -15.68
N VAL A 273 -2.15 33.40 -15.46
CA VAL A 273 -2.12 31.99 -15.89
C VAL A 273 -1.77 31.85 -17.37
N LEU A 274 -2.29 32.74 -18.23
CA LEU A 274 -2.11 32.66 -19.67
C LEU A 274 -0.63 32.74 -20.07
N GLU A 275 0.15 33.59 -19.41
CA GLU A 275 1.60 33.72 -19.62
C GLU A 275 2.33 32.48 -19.11
N ALA A 276 1.91 31.93 -17.97
CA ALA A 276 2.50 30.73 -17.39
C ALA A 276 2.28 29.48 -18.27
N LEU A 277 1.17 29.40 -19.01
CA LEU A 277 0.85 28.27 -19.90
C LEU A 277 1.83 28.13 -21.08
N THR A 278 2.59 29.17 -21.41
CA THR A 278 3.69 29.08 -22.38
C THR A 278 4.74 28.04 -21.98
N LYS A 279 4.91 27.80 -20.66
CA LYS A 279 5.79 26.73 -20.12
C LYS A 279 5.32 25.32 -20.47
N PHE A 280 4.05 25.15 -20.83
CA PHE A 280 3.51 23.88 -21.34
C PHE A 280 3.54 23.82 -22.88
N SER A 281 4.35 24.68 -23.51
CA SER A 281 4.42 24.86 -24.96
C SER A 281 3.09 25.27 -25.61
N MET A 282 2.24 25.99 -24.86
CA MET A 282 1.01 26.58 -25.39
C MET A 282 1.31 28.00 -25.87
N TRP A 283 1.47 28.15 -27.18
CA TRP A 283 1.88 29.43 -27.80
C TRP A 283 0.79 30.01 -28.70
N TYR A 284 -0.12 29.16 -29.18
CA TYR A 284 -1.08 29.53 -30.20
C TYR A 284 -2.50 29.32 -29.71
N VAL A 285 -3.44 30.11 -30.23
CA VAL A 285 -4.88 30.01 -29.90
C VAL A 285 -5.42 28.59 -30.13
N VAL A 286 -4.86 27.85 -31.10
CA VAL A 286 -5.21 26.45 -31.36
C VAL A 286 -4.93 25.53 -30.16
N ASP A 287 -3.87 25.79 -29.40
CA ASP A 287 -3.52 24.97 -28.23
C ASP A 287 -4.60 25.05 -27.14
N TYR A 288 -5.18 26.24 -26.95
CA TYR A 288 -6.25 26.47 -25.98
C TYR A 288 -7.60 25.96 -26.48
N TRP A 289 -7.85 26.05 -27.79
CA TRP A 289 -9.04 25.46 -28.41
C TRP A 289 -9.07 23.94 -28.28
N GLU A 290 -7.93 23.27 -28.47
CA GLU A 290 -7.78 21.82 -28.26
C GLU A 290 -8.10 21.40 -26.82
N LEU A 291 -7.87 22.26 -25.84
CA LEU A 291 -8.26 22.04 -24.43
C LEU A 291 -9.73 22.36 -24.13
N GLY A 292 -10.50 22.77 -25.12
CA GLY A 292 -11.91 23.12 -24.95
C GLY A 292 -12.17 24.48 -24.28
N LEU A 293 -11.16 25.36 -24.20
CA LEU A 293 -11.29 26.69 -23.58
C LEU A 293 -12.02 27.72 -24.47
N LEU A 294 -12.37 27.35 -25.70
CA LEU A 294 -13.12 28.17 -26.65
C LEU A 294 -14.37 27.40 -27.16
N PRO A 295 -15.40 27.21 -26.31
CA PRO A 295 -16.55 26.36 -26.63
C PRO A 295 -17.41 26.90 -27.78
N ASN A 296 -17.32 28.21 -28.05
CA ASN A 296 -18.06 28.87 -29.13
C ASN A 296 -17.44 28.64 -30.51
N VAL A 297 -16.16 28.22 -30.56
CA VAL A 297 -15.44 27.93 -31.80
C VAL A 297 -15.57 26.44 -32.12
N LYS A 298 -16.33 26.11 -33.17
CA LYS A 298 -16.62 24.71 -33.54
C LYS A 298 -15.59 24.11 -34.50
N GLN A 299 -14.90 24.96 -35.27
CA GLN A 299 -14.00 24.54 -36.33
C GLN A 299 -12.68 25.32 -36.24
N ARG A 300 -11.57 24.66 -36.60
CA ARG A 300 -10.21 25.22 -36.49
C ARG A 300 -10.03 26.47 -37.36
N GLU A 301 -10.71 26.52 -38.49
CA GLU A 301 -10.69 27.62 -39.45
C GLU A 301 -11.24 28.92 -38.85
N GLN A 302 -12.11 28.83 -37.83
CA GLN A 302 -12.69 29.99 -37.16
C GLN A 302 -11.73 30.66 -36.17
N LEU A 303 -10.54 30.07 -35.92
CA LEU A 303 -9.55 30.63 -35.00
C LEU A 303 -8.75 31.79 -35.60
N ASN A 304 -8.80 31.98 -36.91
CA ASN A 304 -8.14 33.10 -37.59
C ASN A 304 -9.09 33.71 -38.63
N LEU A 305 -9.07 35.04 -38.74
CA LEU A 305 -9.71 35.74 -39.85
C LEU A 305 -8.85 35.58 -41.11
N ASP A 306 -9.49 35.56 -42.28
CA ASP A 306 -8.80 35.46 -43.56
C ASP A 306 -8.04 36.77 -43.86
N PRO A 307 -6.70 36.77 -43.94
CA PRO A 307 -5.91 37.97 -44.17
C PRO A 307 -6.09 38.57 -45.58
N THR A 308 -6.78 37.88 -46.50
CA THR A 308 -7.15 38.42 -47.81
C THR A 308 -8.42 39.27 -47.77
N ILE A 309 -9.24 39.10 -46.73
CA ILE A 309 -10.55 39.76 -46.56
C ILE A 309 -10.48 40.84 -45.48
N TYR A 310 -9.68 40.62 -44.43
CA TYR A 310 -9.60 41.49 -43.25
C TYR A 310 -8.23 42.17 -43.17
N SER A 311 -8.22 43.39 -42.62
CA SER A 311 -6.97 44.11 -42.35
C SER A 311 -6.16 43.44 -41.24
N GLU A 312 -4.85 43.70 -41.20
CA GLU A 312 -3.94 43.20 -40.16
C GLU A 312 -4.42 43.59 -38.75
N LYS A 313 -4.94 44.83 -38.61
CA LYS A 313 -5.51 45.32 -37.36
C LYS A 313 -6.74 44.51 -36.92
N GLU A 314 -7.68 44.25 -37.82
CA GLU A 314 -8.87 43.44 -37.50
C GLU A 314 -8.50 42.00 -37.15
N CYS A 315 -7.47 41.43 -37.78
CA CYS A 315 -6.95 40.11 -37.44
C CYS A 315 -6.33 40.08 -36.03
N LEU A 316 -5.61 41.14 -35.63
CA LEU A 316 -5.04 41.28 -34.29
C LEU A 316 -6.13 41.47 -33.23
N ASP A 317 -7.07 42.39 -33.46
CA ASP A 317 -8.20 42.66 -32.56
C ASP A 317 -9.02 41.38 -32.31
N TYR A 318 -9.24 40.56 -33.35
CA TYR A 318 -9.92 39.27 -33.21
C TYR A 318 -9.13 38.26 -32.36
N ARG A 319 -7.81 38.17 -32.53
CA ARG A 319 -6.96 37.30 -31.71
C ARG A 319 -6.96 37.74 -30.24
N GLU A 320 -6.89 39.04 -29.98
CA GLU A 320 -6.99 39.59 -28.62
C GLU A 320 -8.34 39.25 -27.98
N GLN A 321 -9.44 39.31 -28.74
CA GLN A 321 -10.76 38.90 -28.26
C GLN A 321 -10.79 37.42 -27.87
N LEU A 322 -10.22 36.53 -28.68
CA LEU A 322 -10.14 35.10 -28.35
C LEU A 322 -9.28 34.85 -27.11
N LEU A 323 -8.14 35.52 -26.96
CA LEU A 323 -7.30 35.42 -25.77
C LEU A 323 -8.02 35.92 -24.51
N LYS A 324 -8.83 36.98 -24.63
CA LYS A 324 -9.66 37.48 -23.53
C LYS A 324 -10.75 36.47 -23.14
N GLU A 325 -11.37 35.80 -24.11
CA GLU A 325 -12.33 34.71 -23.84
C GLU A 325 -11.66 33.53 -23.12
N ILE A 326 -10.46 33.12 -23.58
CA ILE A 326 -9.66 32.07 -22.92
C ILE A 326 -9.37 32.46 -21.47
N SER A 327 -8.89 33.69 -21.25
CA SER A 327 -8.60 34.18 -19.89
C SER A 327 -9.84 34.14 -19.00
N GLN A 328 -10.99 34.61 -19.49
CA GLN A 328 -12.24 34.57 -18.73
C GLN A 328 -12.66 33.13 -18.39
N ASN A 329 -12.49 32.18 -19.31
CA ASN A 329 -12.85 30.78 -19.09
C ASN A 329 -11.93 30.09 -18.09
N LEU A 330 -10.62 30.41 -18.10
CA LEU A 330 -9.67 29.96 -17.07
C LEU A 330 -10.03 30.55 -15.68
N GLU A 331 -10.35 31.85 -15.61
CA GLU A 331 -10.75 32.48 -14.35
C GLU A 331 -12.05 31.88 -13.79
N ASN A 332 -13.02 31.55 -14.65
CA ASN A 332 -14.27 30.88 -14.27
C ASN A 332 -14.02 29.48 -13.69
N LYS A 333 -12.91 28.84 -14.08
CA LYS A 333 -12.43 27.56 -13.54
C LYS A 333 -11.50 27.74 -12.32
N GLY A 334 -11.36 28.95 -11.81
CA GLY A 334 -10.54 29.28 -10.64
C GLY A 334 -9.04 29.42 -10.93
N LEU A 335 -8.64 29.47 -12.20
CA LEU A 335 -7.23 29.61 -12.60
C LEU A 335 -6.98 31.05 -13.05
N ARG A 336 -6.39 31.88 -12.18
CA ARG A 336 -6.06 33.27 -12.48
C ARG A 336 -4.56 33.48 -12.61
N THR A 337 -3.80 32.87 -11.71
CA THR A 337 -2.35 33.08 -11.63
C THR A 337 -1.55 31.79 -11.52
N VAL A 338 -0.22 31.90 -11.56
CA VAL A 338 0.71 30.80 -11.28
C VAL A 338 0.42 30.15 -9.92
N ARG A 339 0.02 30.93 -8.90
CA ARG A 339 -0.40 30.40 -7.59
C ARG A 339 -1.51 29.36 -7.73
N ASP A 340 -2.50 29.64 -8.58
CA ASP A 340 -3.63 28.73 -8.77
C ASP A 340 -3.19 27.45 -9.48
N LEU A 341 -2.31 27.55 -10.49
CA LEU A 341 -1.73 26.36 -11.14
C LEU A 341 -0.98 25.48 -10.13
N LYS A 342 -0.12 26.07 -9.29
CA LYS A 342 0.62 25.33 -8.25
C LYS A 342 -0.33 24.71 -7.22
N LYS A 343 -1.32 25.48 -6.77
CA LYS A 343 -2.35 25.03 -5.81
C LYS A 343 -3.11 23.82 -6.33
N HIS A 344 -3.48 23.82 -7.61
CA HIS A 344 -4.16 22.72 -8.28
C HIS A 344 -3.22 21.64 -8.84
N ARG A 345 -1.90 21.76 -8.58
CA ARG A 345 -0.85 20.85 -9.06
C ARG A 345 -0.83 20.68 -10.58
N ILE A 346 -1.14 21.74 -11.30
CA ILE A 346 -1.15 21.78 -12.77
C ILE A 346 0.25 22.17 -13.25
N PHE A 347 1.01 21.17 -13.68
CA PHE A 347 2.40 21.33 -14.14
C PHE A 347 2.62 20.85 -15.58
N SER A 348 1.56 20.54 -16.31
CA SER A 348 1.61 20.12 -17.72
C SER A 348 0.32 20.39 -18.46
N LYS A 349 0.37 20.35 -19.80
CA LYS A 349 -0.81 20.47 -20.68
C LYS A 349 -1.84 19.37 -20.37
N LYS A 350 -1.38 18.14 -20.06
CA LYS A 350 -2.24 17.03 -19.67
C LYS A 350 -2.90 17.25 -18.31
N ALA A 351 -2.14 17.67 -17.29
CA ALA A 351 -2.72 17.99 -15.99
C ALA A 351 -3.77 19.11 -16.07
N LEU A 352 -3.53 20.10 -16.95
CA LEU A 352 -4.51 21.15 -17.22
C LEU A 352 -5.77 20.60 -17.89
N LEU A 353 -5.61 19.73 -18.90
CA LEU A 353 -6.73 19.07 -19.57
C LEU A 353 -7.60 18.28 -18.57
N ASP A 354 -6.96 17.46 -17.72
CA ASP A 354 -7.65 16.66 -16.70
C ASP A 354 -8.43 17.56 -15.72
N TYR A 355 -7.82 18.67 -15.26
CA TYR A 355 -8.47 19.64 -14.38
C TYR A 355 -9.66 20.36 -15.03
N LEU A 356 -9.56 20.70 -16.32
CA LEU A 356 -10.65 21.40 -17.01
C LEU A 356 -11.87 20.50 -17.23
N HIS A 357 -11.65 19.18 -17.33
CA HIS A 357 -12.68 18.16 -17.58
C HIS A 357 -13.20 17.43 -16.32
N SER A 358 -12.53 17.55 -15.18
CA SER A 358 -13.11 17.24 -13.87
C SER A 358 -14.19 18.25 -13.48
#